data_AF-A0A3D1Z432-F1
#
_entry.id   AF-A0A3D1Z432-F1
#
_cell.length_a   1.000
_cell.length_b   1.000
_cell.length_c   1.000
_cell.angle_alpha   90.00
_cell.angle_beta   90.00
_cell.angle_gamma   90.00
#
_symmetry.space_group_name_H-M   'P 1'
#
loop_
_entity.id
_entity.type
_entity.pdbx_description
1 polymer ?
#
loop_
_entity_poly.entity_id
_entity_poly.type
_entity_poly.pdbx_seq_one_letter_code
_entity_poly.pdbx_strand_id
1 'polypeptide(L)'
;MAKSLCKFSRRDIKAGKIDKLVLDSQFYCGSCARTSNQKGALCKPVSLAKLSQSNQLDKEVTQALLPIQASNVPDVIAKAKAMKAQREYNQQATIKPLNNGVNLVVPSKVIAKPSIESTMPELEAQPLLAPNEIKQQLQTLKKGLKAQKKQQKQMKKLLKKQRKLAKKHKKVLKQELKLNKQEAKITKQEARIEKRLSSFSTVDPIPFPKNITGKVVGLKSLH
;
A
#
# COMPACT_ATOMS: atom_id res chain seq x y z
N MET A 1 -38.96 6.41 -23.87
CA MET A 1 -37.51 6.73 -24.06
C MET A 1 -36.70 6.08 -22.95
N ALA A 2 -35.91 5.05 -23.26
CA ALA A 2 -35.10 4.35 -22.27
C ALA A 2 -33.97 5.26 -21.77
N LYS A 3 -33.94 5.56 -20.46
CA LYS A 3 -32.84 6.30 -19.84
C LYS A 3 -31.59 5.42 -19.88
N SER A 4 -30.43 5.97 -20.23
CA SER A 4 -29.17 5.22 -20.16
C SER A 4 -28.82 4.89 -18.70
N LEU A 5 -28.25 3.71 -18.45
CA LEU A 5 -27.86 3.22 -17.12
C LEU A 5 -26.98 4.24 -16.37
N CYS A 6 -26.10 4.97 -17.05
CA CYS A 6 -25.27 5.98 -16.38
C CYS A 6 -26.07 7.18 -15.83
N LYS A 7 -27.32 7.38 -16.26
CA LYS A 7 -28.24 8.38 -15.72
C LYS A 7 -29.10 7.85 -14.55
N PHE A 8 -29.06 6.55 -14.23
CA PHE A 8 -29.78 6.00 -13.08
C PHE A 8 -29.07 6.32 -11.76
N SER A 9 -29.83 6.84 -10.79
CA SER A 9 -29.34 7.07 -9.44
C SER A 9 -29.17 5.74 -8.69
N ARG A 10 -28.38 5.73 -7.60
CA ARG A 10 -28.21 4.52 -6.77
C ARG A 10 -29.51 3.95 -6.22
N ARG A 11 -30.55 4.78 -6.06
CA ARG A 11 -31.88 4.35 -5.61
C ARG A 11 -32.62 3.62 -6.72
N ASP A 12 -32.60 4.18 -7.92
CA ASP A 12 -33.25 3.59 -9.10
C ASP A 12 -32.58 2.29 -9.54
N ILE A 13 -31.27 2.15 -9.30
CA ILE A 13 -30.55 0.90 -9.54
C ILE A 13 -31.05 -0.21 -8.63
N LYS A 14 -31.23 0.08 -7.34
CA LYS A 14 -31.72 -0.90 -6.36
C LYS A 14 -33.16 -1.31 -6.60
N ALA A 15 -33.96 -0.44 -7.19
CA ALA A 15 -35.35 -0.70 -7.51
C ALA A 15 -35.54 -1.39 -8.89
N GLY A 16 -34.51 -1.43 -9.73
CA GLY A 16 -34.60 -1.88 -11.12
C GLY A 16 -34.04 -3.27 -11.37
N LYS A 17 -34.51 -3.94 -12.43
CA LYS A 17 -33.99 -5.23 -12.94
C LYS A 17 -32.66 -5.08 -13.69
N ILE A 18 -31.72 -4.29 -13.17
CA ILE A 18 -30.46 -3.94 -13.86
C ILE A 18 -29.46 -5.09 -13.82
N ASP A 19 -29.52 -5.94 -12.80
CA ASP A 19 -28.61 -7.08 -12.63
C ASP A 19 -28.62 -7.99 -13.87
N LYS A 20 -29.79 -8.19 -14.50
CA LYS A 20 -29.93 -8.98 -15.74
C LYS A 20 -29.20 -8.39 -16.94
N LEU A 21 -29.03 -7.07 -16.99
CA LEU A 21 -28.31 -6.38 -18.08
C LEU A 21 -26.79 -6.41 -17.90
N VAL A 22 -26.33 -6.67 -16.67
CA VAL A 22 -24.91 -6.69 -16.30
C VAL A 22 -24.30 -8.09 -16.42
N LEU A 23 -25.08 -9.14 -16.17
CA LEU A 23 -24.60 -10.53 -16.24
C LEU A 23 -23.93 -10.88 -17.58
N ASP A 24 -24.50 -10.43 -18.70
CA ASP A 24 -23.95 -10.67 -20.05
C ASP A 24 -23.35 -9.38 -20.65
N SER A 25 -22.55 -8.63 -19.89
CA SER A 25 -22.05 -7.35 -20.37
C SER A 25 -20.99 -7.47 -21.46
N GLN A 26 -21.22 -6.83 -22.60
CA GLN A 26 -20.25 -6.70 -23.69
C GLN A 26 -19.57 -5.32 -23.74
N PHE A 27 -20.09 -4.33 -23.00
CA PHE A 27 -19.62 -2.95 -23.00
C PHE A 27 -19.49 -2.38 -21.57
N TYR A 28 -18.58 -1.43 -21.37
CA TYR A 28 -18.46 -0.63 -20.15
C TYR A 28 -18.38 0.87 -20.44
N CYS A 29 -18.90 1.76 -19.56
CA CYS A 29 -18.73 3.22 -19.73
C CYS A 29 -17.39 3.66 -19.14
N GLY A 30 -16.51 4.26 -19.95
CA GLY A 30 -15.22 4.78 -19.49
C GLY A 30 -15.32 5.93 -18.48
N SER A 31 -16.44 6.65 -18.42
CA SER A 31 -16.64 7.73 -17.43
C SER A 31 -17.36 7.29 -16.16
N CYS A 32 -18.33 6.39 -16.27
CA CYS A 32 -19.18 5.99 -15.14
C CYS A 32 -18.82 4.60 -14.57
N ALA A 33 -17.86 3.90 -15.19
CA ALA A 33 -17.37 2.56 -14.84
C ALA A 33 -18.48 1.48 -14.70
N ARG A 34 -19.60 1.64 -15.41
CA ARG A 34 -20.71 0.66 -15.42
C ARG A 34 -20.64 -0.22 -16.64
N THR A 35 -21.05 -1.47 -16.48
CA THR A 35 -21.13 -2.49 -17.54
C THR A 35 -22.57 -2.66 -18.03
N SER A 36 -22.73 -3.09 -19.29
CA SER A 36 -24.01 -3.34 -19.94
C SER A 36 -23.83 -4.26 -21.15
N ASN A 37 -24.84 -5.06 -21.47
CA ASN A 37 -24.90 -5.80 -22.72
C ASN A 37 -25.11 -4.86 -23.93
N GLN A 38 -25.82 -3.74 -23.75
CA GLN A 38 -26.16 -2.82 -24.85
C GLN A 38 -25.32 -1.54 -24.84
N LYS A 39 -24.84 -1.11 -26.03
CA LYS A 39 -24.09 0.15 -26.23
C LYS A 39 -24.91 1.40 -25.86
N GLY A 40 -26.18 1.44 -26.24
CA GLY A 40 -27.07 2.61 -26.04
C GLY A 40 -27.44 2.87 -24.57
N ALA A 41 -27.17 1.92 -23.68
CA ALA A 41 -27.41 2.08 -22.26
C ALA A 41 -26.29 2.83 -21.53
N LEU A 42 -25.19 3.20 -22.20
CA LEU A 42 -23.99 3.77 -21.56
C LEU A 42 -23.68 5.19 -22.05
N CYS A 43 -23.03 5.99 -21.19
CA CYS A 43 -22.65 7.37 -21.50
C CYS A 43 -21.53 7.51 -22.53
N LYS A 44 -20.60 6.55 -22.51
CA LYS A 44 -19.38 6.47 -23.33
C LYS A 44 -18.98 4.99 -23.41
N PRO A 45 -19.71 4.18 -24.20
CA PRO A 45 -19.50 2.74 -24.26
C PRO A 45 -18.13 2.39 -24.85
N VAL A 46 -17.44 1.45 -24.22
CA VAL A 46 -16.20 0.82 -24.68
C VAL A 46 -16.44 -0.69 -24.69
N SER A 47 -16.02 -1.38 -25.77
CA SER A 47 -16.22 -2.83 -25.89
C SER A 47 -15.27 -3.63 -25.00
N LEU A 48 -15.80 -4.67 -24.36
CA LEU A 48 -15.03 -5.62 -23.57
C LEU A 48 -14.33 -6.70 -24.42
N ALA A 49 -14.73 -6.85 -25.70
CA ALA A 49 -14.15 -7.81 -26.65
C ALA A 49 -12.64 -7.62 -26.95
N LYS A 50 -12.00 -6.57 -26.43
CA LYS A 50 -10.53 -6.37 -26.52
C LYS A 50 -9.74 -7.00 -25.37
N LEU A 51 -10.37 -7.63 -24.38
CA LEU A 51 -9.68 -8.29 -23.26
C LEU A 51 -9.58 -9.82 -23.39
N SER A 52 -10.36 -10.44 -24.29
CA SER A 52 -10.35 -11.90 -24.48
C SER A 52 -9.25 -12.41 -25.41
N GLN A 53 -8.45 -11.53 -26.03
CA GLN A 53 -7.28 -11.92 -26.85
C GLN A 53 -5.93 -11.68 -26.15
N SER A 54 -5.91 -11.20 -24.90
CA SER A 54 -4.66 -11.11 -24.12
C SER A 54 -4.40 -12.30 -23.20
N ASN A 55 -5.25 -13.33 -23.23
CA ASN A 55 -5.15 -14.49 -22.33
C ASN A 55 -4.64 -15.77 -23.04
N GLN A 56 -3.90 -15.64 -24.14
CA GLN A 56 -3.24 -16.78 -24.83
C GLN A 56 -1.70 -16.79 -24.69
N LEU A 57 -1.13 -16.08 -23.71
CA LEU A 57 0.33 -16.12 -23.45
C LEU A 57 0.68 -16.39 -21.98
N ASP A 58 -0.06 -17.25 -21.27
CA ASP A 58 0.29 -17.64 -19.89
C ASP A 58 0.13 -19.15 -19.65
N LYS A 59 0.68 -19.97 -20.55
CA LYS A 59 0.89 -21.41 -20.35
C LYS A 59 2.24 -21.87 -20.89
N GLU A 60 3.31 -21.22 -20.48
CA GLU A 60 4.63 -21.83 -20.30
C GLU A 60 5.51 -20.85 -19.54
N VAL A 61 6.59 -21.34 -18.93
CA VAL A 61 7.59 -20.58 -18.14
C VAL A 61 7.22 -20.35 -16.67
N THR A 62 7.09 -21.46 -15.95
CA THR A 62 7.91 -21.59 -14.74
C THR A 62 9.33 -21.88 -15.23
N GLN A 63 10.33 -21.18 -14.69
CA GLN A 63 11.78 -21.41 -14.88
C GLN A 63 12.48 -20.59 -15.99
N ALA A 64 12.78 -19.33 -15.69
CA ALA A 64 14.07 -18.69 -16.00
C ALA A 64 14.17 -17.34 -15.26
N LEU A 65 14.76 -17.39 -14.07
CA LEU A 65 15.26 -16.21 -13.38
C LEU A 65 16.51 -15.74 -14.15
N LEU A 66 16.41 -14.67 -14.93
CA LEU A 66 17.58 -13.91 -15.37
C LEU A 66 17.45 -12.45 -14.94
N PRO A 67 18.56 -11.85 -14.47
CA PRO A 67 18.54 -10.59 -13.74
C PRO A 67 18.35 -9.43 -14.70
N ILE A 68 17.47 -8.50 -14.32
CA ILE A 68 17.47 -7.15 -14.88
C ILE A 68 18.79 -6.51 -14.43
N GLN A 69 19.83 -6.56 -15.28
CA GLN A 69 21.04 -5.78 -15.07
C GLN A 69 20.72 -4.31 -15.36
N ALA A 70 20.32 -3.58 -14.31
CA ALA A 70 20.42 -2.14 -14.31
C ALA A 70 21.91 -1.78 -14.22
N SER A 71 22.51 -1.40 -15.34
CA SER A 71 23.94 -1.08 -15.51
C SER A 71 24.46 0.08 -14.66
N ASN A 72 23.64 0.72 -13.83
CA ASN A 72 23.97 1.95 -13.11
C ASN A 72 23.59 1.95 -11.62
N VAL A 73 23.28 0.78 -11.04
CA VAL A 73 22.99 0.66 -9.60
C VAL A 73 24.15 1.12 -8.69
N PRO A 74 25.43 0.82 -8.96
CA PRO A 74 26.51 1.28 -8.06
C PRO A 74 26.67 2.81 -8.07
N ASP A 75 26.52 3.46 -9.21
CA ASP A 75 26.64 4.92 -9.33
C ASP A 75 25.49 5.65 -8.65
N VAL A 76 24.27 5.12 -8.76
CA VAL A 76 23.10 5.68 -8.06
C VAL A 76 23.26 5.54 -6.55
N ILE A 77 23.82 4.42 -6.07
CA ILE A 77 24.09 4.20 -4.64
C ILE A 77 25.24 5.10 -4.15
N ALA A 78 26.32 5.25 -4.93
CA ALA A 78 27.44 6.12 -4.59
C ALA A 78 27.00 7.60 -4.52
N LYS A 79 26.20 8.05 -5.48
CA LYS A 79 25.65 9.41 -5.50
C LYS A 79 24.67 9.66 -4.36
N ALA A 80 23.85 8.67 -4.00
CA ALA A 80 22.97 8.75 -2.84
C ALA A 80 23.74 8.78 -1.50
N LYS A 81 24.82 8.00 -1.37
CA LYS A 81 25.69 8.01 -0.18
C LYS A 81 26.47 9.32 -0.06
N ALA A 82 26.99 9.87 -1.16
CA ALA A 82 27.67 11.17 -1.17
C ALA A 82 26.75 12.33 -0.78
N MET A 83 25.50 12.35 -1.29
CA MET A 83 24.49 13.35 -0.92
C MET A 83 24.05 13.24 0.55
N LYS A 84 24.10 12.03 1.14
CA LYS A 84 23.81 11.82 2.56
C LYS A 84 24.96 12.31 3.45
N ALA A 85 26.21 12.02 3.08
CA ALA A 85 27.40 12.48 3.79
C ALA A 85 27.50 14.02 3.82
N GLN A 86 27.18 14.71 2.71
CA GLN A 86 27.14 16.18 2.68
C GLN A 86 26.05 16.77 3.61
N ARG A 87 24.92 16.07 3.77
CA ARG A 87 23.86 16.49 4.72
C ARG A 87 24.23 16.25 6.17
N GLU A 88 24.98 15.19 6.45
CA GLU A 88 25.43 14.85 7.80
C GLU A 88 26.58 15.76 8.25
N TYR A 89 27.49 16.14 7.34
CA TYR A 89 28.54 17.13 7.61
C TYR A 89 27.97 18.51 7.95
N ASN A 90 26.91 18.95 7.25
CA ASN A 90 26.23 20.23 7.54
C ASN A 90 25.34 20.20 8.79
N GLN A 91 25.15 19.06 9.45
CA GLN A 91 24.21 18.90 10.58
C GLN A 91 24.89 18.55 11.92
N GLN A 92 26.21 18.70 12.05
CA GLN A 92 26.86 18.63 13.36
C GLN A 92 26.57 19.89 14.21
N ALA A 93 25.34 19.99 14.69
CA ALA A 93 24.98 20.85 15.81
C ALA A 93 25.26 20.07 17.10
N THR A 94 26.41 20.34 17.72
CA THR A 94 26.78 19.76 19.01
C THR A 94 25.94 20.40 20.11
N ILE A 95 24.99 19.63 20.68
CA ILE A 95 24.18 20.05 21.83
C ILE A 95 25.01 19.82 23.10
N LYS A 96 25.50 20.90 23.72
CA LYS A 96 25.98 20.85 25.11
C LYS A 96 24.81 21.18 26.05
N PRO A 97 24.39 20.26 26.93
CA PRO A 97 23.32 20.55 27.89
C PRO A 97 23.85 21.45 29.02
N LEU A 98 23.17 22.56 29.29
CA LEU A 98 23.30 23.31 30.54
C LEU A 98 22.02 23.09 31.37
N ASN A 99 22.17 23.01 32.70
CA ASN A 99 21.17 22.52 33.65
C ASN A 99 19.87 23.35 33.83
N ASN A 100 19.59 24.36 33.01
CA ASN A 100 18.45 25.27 33.23
C ASN A 100 17.35 25.23 32.14
N GLY A 101 17.21 24.13 31.39
CA GLY A 101 15.97 23.82 30.66
C GLY A 101 15.61 24.69 29.45
N VAL A 102 16.48 25.59 28.98
CA VAL A 102 16.28 26.36 27.74
C VAL A 102 17.37 26.02 26.73
N ASN A 103 17.01 25.32 25.65
CA ASN A 103 17.93 25.00 24.56
C ASN A 103 18.14 26.22 23.65
N LEU A 104 19.33 26.81 23.70
CA LEU A 104 19.81 27.80 22.73
C LEU A 104 20.37 27.09 21.50
N VAL A 105 19.69 27.22 20.36
CA VAL A 105 20.24 26.84 19.05
C VAL A 105 21.09 28.01 18.56
N VAL A 106 22.41 27.89 18.71
CA VAL A 106 23.37 28.82 18.10
C VAL A 106 23.75 28.26 16.73
N PRO A 107 23.42 28.92 15.60
CA PRO A 107 23.93 28.53 14.30
C PRO A 107 25.46 28.75 14.26
N SER A 108 26.19 27.67 13.98
CA SER A 108 27.66 27.69 13.90
C SER A 108 28.11 28.59 12.76
N LYS A 109 29.00 29.53 13.06
CA LYS A 109 29.70 30.36 12.07
C LYS A 109 30.57 29.45 11.18
N VAL A 110 30.49 29.67 9.87
CA VAL A 110 31.45 29.17 8.89
C VAL A 110 32.82 29.73 9.27
N ILE A 111 33.75 28.86 9.69
CA ILE A 111 35.16 29.20 9.87
C ILE A 111 35.86 28.86 8.56
N ALA A 112 36.19 29.89 7.79
CA ALA A 112 37.34 29.88 6.91
C ALA A 112 38.42 30.77 7.55
N LYS A 113 39.67 30.30 7.57
CA LYS A 113 40.90 31.08 7.81
C LYS A 113 42.04 30.41 7.04
N PRO A 114 43.15 31.10 6.70
CA PRO A 114 43.59 32.45 7.08
C PRO A 114 43.72 33.37 5.83
N SER A 115 44.07 34.66 5.82
CA SER A 115 44.74 35.63 6.69
C SER A 115 44.24 37.05 6.32
N ILE A 116 44.79 38.09 6.97
CA ILE A 116 44.66 39.54 6.73
C ILE A 116 43.78 40.26 7.78
N GLU A 117 44.50 40.79 8.75
CA GLU A 117 44.36 42.08 9.45
C GLU A 117 42.98 42.50 9.99
N SER A 118 42.90 42.47 11.32
CA SER A 118 41.83 43.03 12.14
C SER A 118 42.04 44.54 12.30
N THR A 119 41.44 45.32 11.41
CA THR A 119 41.09 46.71 11.69
C THR A 119 39.61 46.74 12.08
N MET A 120 39.33 47.30 13.26
CA MET A 120 37.97 47.62 13.72
C MET A 120 37.23 48.49 12.70
N PRO A 121 35.92 48.25 12.51
CA PRO A 121 34.98 49.36 12.67
C PRO A 121 33.83 48.91 13.60
N GLU A 122 33.64 49.59 14.72
CA GLU A 122 32.90 50.86 14.81
C GLU A 122 31.39 50.62 14.65
N LEU A 123 30.67 50.89 15.74
CA LEU A 123 29.22 50.90 15.78
C LEU A 123 28.71 51.99 14.82
N GLU A 124 28.47 51.65 13.57
CA GLU A 124 27.62 52.47 12.71
C GLU A 124 26.15 52.15 13.02
N ALA A 125 25.50 53.12 13.65
CA ALA A 125 24.06 53.20 13.75
C ALA A 125 23.43 52.93 12.38
N GLN A 126 22.56 51.92 12.29
CA GLN A 126 21.80 51.70 11.07
C GLN A 126 20.97 52.95 10.76
N PRO A 127 20.96 53.41 9.49
CA PRO A 127 20.18 54.57 9.10
C PRO A 127 18.71 54.27 9.34
N LEU A 128 17.99 55.26 9.88
CA LEU A 128 16.53 55.22 9.97
C LEU A 128 15.97 55.01 8.56
N LEU A 129 15.64 53.75 8.24
CA LEU A 129 15.04 53.33 6.98
C LEU A 129 13.85 54.23 6.67
N ALA A 130 13.79 54.72 5.44
CA ALA A 130 12.75 55.65 5.03
C ALA A 130 11.37 54.98 5.25
N PRO A 131 10.31 55.73 5.61
CA PRO A 131 8.99 55.17 5.94
C PRO A 131 8.41 54.24 4.85
N ASN A 132 8.82 54.42 3.60
CA ASN A 132 8.43 53.61 2.46
C ASN A 132 9.07 52.21 2.46
N GLU A 133 10.31 52.08 2.91
CA GLU A 133 11.02 50.81 3.01
C GLU A 133 10.42 49.94 4.12
N ILE A 134 9.99 50.55 5.24
CA ILE A 134 9.27 49.87 6.33
C ILE A 134 7.93 49.30 5.84
N LYS A 135 7.17 50.06 5.03
CA LYS A 135 5.92 49.56 4.43
C LYS A 135 6.15 48.37 3.51
N GLN A 136 7.21 48.39 2.71
CA GLN A 136 7.57 47.27 1.83
C GLN A 136 7.96 46.03 2.64
N GLN A 137 8.77 46.19 3.69
CA GLN A 137 9.12 45.10 4.62
C GLN A 137 7.88 44.52 5.33
N LEU A 138 6.94 45.34 5.77
CA LEU A 138 5.67 44.86 6.36
C LEU A 138 4.83 44.05 5.38
N GLN A 139 4.82 44.41 4.10
CA GLN A 139 4.10 43.66 3.08
C GLN A 139 4.75 42.32 2.77
N THR A 140 6.08 42.25 2.67
CA THR A 140 6.80 40.99 2.45
C THR A 140 6.61 40.04 3.64
N LEU A 141 6.69 40.56 4.87
CA LEU A 141 6.40 39.80 6.09
C LEU A 141 4.96 39.26 6.13
N LYS A 142 3.96 40.07 5.77
CA LYS A 142 2.56 39.61 5.69
C LYS A 142 2.35 38.53 4.62
N LYS A 143 3.02 38.62 3.47
CA LYS A 143 3.01 37.57 2.44
C LYS A 143 3.67 36.29 2.95
N GLY A 144 4.82 36.42 3.63
CA GLY A 144 5.52 35.30 4.29
C GLY A 144 4.64 34.58 5.31
N LEU A 145 3.96 35.32 6.19
CA LEU A 145 3.06 34.76 7.20
C LEU A 145 1.86 34.02 6.58
N LYS A 146 1.29 34.56 5.49
CA LYS A 146 0.22 33.89 4.73
C LYS A 146 0.71 32.58 4.09
N ALA A 147 1.91 32.59 3.51
CA ALA A 147 2.54 31.40 2.93
C ALA A 147 2.81 30.34 4.01
N GLN A 148 3.37 30.73 5.15
CA GLN A 148 3.62 29.84 6.29
C GLN A 148 2.31 29.21 6.81
N LYS A 149 1.24 30.01 6.95
CA LYS A 149 -0.09 29.51 7.34
C LYS A 149 -0.65 28.50 6.32
N LYS A 150 -0.39 28.70 5.02
CA LYS A 150 -0.77 27.75 3.95
C LYS A 150 0.01 26.44 4.09
N GLN A 151 1.32 26.50 4.32
CA GLN A 151 2.16 25.32 4.59
C GLN A 151 1.69 24.57 5.84
N GLN A 152 1.44 25.26 6.95
CA GLN A 152 0.89 24.63 8.17
C GLN A 152 -0.45 23.94 7.93
N LYS A 153 -1.35 24.52 7.12
CA LYS A 153 -2.61 23.87 6.72
C LYS A 153 -2.36 22.60 5.90
N GLN A 154 -1.39 22.61 4.99
CA GLN A 154 -1.01 21.43 4.22
C GLN A 154 -0.45 20.33 5.13
N MET A 155 0.46 20.67 6.05
CA MET A 155 1.02 19.72 7.03
C MET A 155 -0.08 19.13 7.91
N LYS A 156 -1.02 19.94 8.39
CA LYS A 156 -2.18 19.45 9.17
C LYS A 156 -3.05 18.47 8.35
N LYS A 157 -3.24 18.71 7.06
CA LYS A 157 -3.96 17.79 6.16
C LYS A 157 -3.21 16.47 6.00
N LEU A 158 -1.88 16.50 5.82
CA LEU A 158 -1.04 15.31 5.74
C LEU A 158 -1.08 14.48 7.03
N LEU A 159 -0.94 15.11 8.20
CA LEU A 159 -1.04 14.43 9.49
C LEU A 159 -2.42 13.78 9.69
N LYS A 160 -3.51 14.44 9.27
CA LYS A 160 -4.85 13.83 9.30
C LYS A 160 -4.93 12.60 8.40
N LYS A 161 -4.32 12.63 7.20
CA LYS A 161 -4.26 11.47 6.30
C LYS A 161 -3.44 10.34 6.92
N GLN A 162 -2.25 10.63 7.47
CA GLN A 162 -1.39 9.65 8.16
C GLN A 162 -2.12 8.98 9.33
N ARG A 163 -2.82 9.75 10.18
CA ARG A 163 -3.64 9.20 11.28
C ARG A 163 -4.79 8.31 10.78
N LYS A 164 -5.47 8.69 9.70
CA LYS A 164 -6.53 7.84 9.10
C LYS A 164 -5.96 6.54 8.55
N LEU A 165 -4.80 6.59 7.90
CA LEU A 165 -4.12 5.41 7.38
C LEU A 165 -3.68 4.49 8.53
N ALA A 166 -3.07 5.03 9.59
CA ALA A 166 -2.70 4.26 10.78
C ALA A 166 -3.90 3.56 11.43
N LYS A 167 -5.07 4.23 11.51
CA LYS A 167 -6.31 3.61 12.00
C LYS A 167 -6.78 2.46 11.12
N LYS A 168 -6.66 2.58 9.78
CA LYS A 168 -6.98 1.49 8.85
C LYS A 168 -6.00 0.32 9.04
N HIS A 169 -4.70 0.61 9.11
CA HIS A 169 -3.67 -0.39 9.32
C HIS A 169 -3.90 -1.18 10.61
N LYS A 170 -4.21 -0.51 11.73
CA LYS A 170 -4.55 -1.18 12.99
C LYS A 170 -5.78 -2.10 12.87
N LYS A 171 -6.77 -1.74 12.06
CA LYS A 171 -7.95 -2.59 11.82
C LYS A 171 -7.58 -3.83 11.01
N VAL A 172 -6.76 -3.68 9.98
CA VAL A 172 -6.27 -4.79 9.15
C VAL A 172 -5.43 -5.75 10.01
N LEU A 173 -4.46 -5.25 10.78
CA LEU A 173 -3.68 -6.09 11.72
C LEU A 173 -4.58 -6.87 12.69
N LYS A 174 -5.66 -6.25 13.20
CA LYS A 174 -6.60 -6.95 14.08
C LYS A 174 -7.37 -8.06 13.34
N GLN A 175 -7.63 -7.91 12.04
CA GLN A 175 -8.25 -8.94 11.22
C GLN A 175 -7.26 -10.07 10.91
N GLU A 176 -6.03 -9.75 10.53
CA GLU A 176 -4.95 -10.73 10.32
C GLU A 176 -4.73 -11.58 11.57
N LEU A 177 -4.65 -10.96 12.75
CA LEU A 177 -4.54 -11.70 14.01
C LEU A 177 -5.73 -12.63 14.30
N LYS A 178 -6.94 -12.31 13.80
CA LYS A 178 -8.09 -13.20 13.94
C LYS A 178 -8.01 -14.36 12.95
N LEU A 179 -7.57 -14.10 11.72
CA LEU A 179 -7.36 -15.13 10.70
C LEU A 179 -6.27 -16.10 11.13
N ASN A 180 -5.10 -15.63 11.58
CA ASN A 180 -4.04 -16.49 12.10
C ASN A 180 -4.51 -17.36 13.27
N LYS A 181 -5.41 -16.86 14.13
CA LYS A 181 -6.01 -17.66 15.21
C LYS A 181 -6.97 -18.73 14.68
N GLN A 182 -7.66 -18.48 13.57
CA GLN A 182 -8.52 -19.48 12.93
C GLN A 182 -7.68 -20.52 12.20
N GLU A 183 -6.66 -20.10 11.45
CA GLU A 183 -5.68 -20.98 10.80
C GLU A 183 -5.03 -21.90 11.83
N ALA A 184 -4.55 -21.38 12.96
CA ALA A 184 -3.98 -22.19 14.04
C ALA A 184 -4.96 -23.22 14.64
N LYS A 185 -6.28 -22.97 14.60
CA LYS A 185 -7.29 -23.94 15.02
C LYS A 185 -7.50 -25.02 13.98
N ILE A 186 -7.51 -24.63 12.71
CA ILE A 186 -7.64 -25.55 11.57
C ILE A 186 -6.43 -26.47 11.53
N THR A 187 -5.21 -25.94 11.60
CA THR A 187 -3.98 -26.76 11.62
C THR A 187 -3.95 -27.73 12.80
N LYS A 188 -4.45 -27.33 13.97
CA LYS A 188 -4.60 -28.24 15.12
C LYS A 188 -5.64 -29.34 14.87
N GLN A 189 -6.72 -29.05 14.15
CA GLN A 189 -7.71 -30.06 13.75
C GLN A 189 -7.14 -31.01 12.69
N GLU A 190 -6.44 -30.48 11.69
CA GLU A 190 -5.75 -31.25 10.66
C GLU A 190 -4.74 -32.22 11.28
N ALA A 191 -3.88 -31.75 12.19
CA ALA A 191 -2.94 -32.62 12.91
C ALA A 191 -3.64 -33.71 13.75
N ARG A 192 -4.83 -33.43 14.29
CA ARG A 192 -5.63 -34.45 15.00
C ARG A 192 -6.21 -35.49 14.05
N ILE A 193 -6.68 -35.07 12.87
CA ILE A 193 -7.19 -35.96 11.83
C ILE A 193 -6.05 -36.83 11.30
N GLU A 194 -4.90 -36.24 10.99
CA GLU A 194 -3.71 -36.93 10.52
C GLU A 194 -3.24 -37.99 11.53
N LYS A 195 -3.22 -37.65 12.83
CA LYS A 195 -2.91 -38.63 13.89
C LYS A 195 -3.93 -39.78 13.95
N ARG A 196 -5.22 -39.51 13.70
CA ARG A 196 -6.23 -40.58 13.64
C ARG A 196 -6.01 -41.45 12.40
N LEU A 197 -5.78 -40.85 11.24
CA LEU A 197 -5.52 -41.57 10.00
C LEU A 197 -4.29 -42.46 10.11
N SER A 198 -3.20 -41.96 10.73
CA SER A 198 -1.99 -42.78 10.95
C SER A 198 -2.26 -43.97 11.88
N SER A 199 -3.10 -43.80 12.92
CA SER A 199 -3.51 -44.93 13.77
C SER A 199 -4.40 -45.97 13.05
N PHE A 200 -5.14 -45.58 12.01
CA PHE A 200 -5.91 -46.53 11.19
C PHE A 200 -5.04 -47.26 10.17
N SER A 201 -3.96 -46.66 9.68
CA SER A 201 -3.04 -47.32 8.73
C SER A 201 -2.11 -48.37 9.36
N THR A 202 -2.01 -48.43 10.69
CA THR A 202 -1.22 -49.45 11.41
C THR A 202 -2.02 -50.71 11.74
N VAL A 203 -3.23 -50.88 11.20
CA VAL A 203 -3.94 -52.16 11.31
C VAL A 203 -3.25 -53.16 10.39
N ASP A 204 -2.53 -54.11 10.99
CA ASP A 204 -1.89 -55.23 10.30
C ASP A 204 -2.87 -55.90 9.32
N PRO A 205 -2.40 -56.39 8.16
CA PRO A 205 -3.25 -57.11 7.22
C PRO A 205 -3.93 -58.26 7.96
N ILE A 206 -5.26 -58.19 8.03
CA ILE A 206 -6.11 -59.20 8.66
C ILE A 206 -5.69 -60.56 8.07
N PRO A 207 -5.23 -61.52 8.89
CA PRO A 207 -4.91 -62.84 8.39
C PRO A 207 -6.21 -63.46 7.87
N PHE A 208 -6.32 -63.56 6.55
CA PHE A 208 -7.41 -64.29 5.91
C PHE A 208 -7.42 -65.71 6.47
N PRO A 209 -8.54 -66.20 7.06
CA PRO A 209 -8.62 -67.58 7.47
C PRO A 209 -8.50 -68.46 6.22
N LYS A 210 -7.36 -69.12 6.08
CA LYS A 210 -7.17 -70.18 5.08
C LYS A 210 -8.08 -71.34 5.47
N ASN A 211 -8.95 -71.72 4.54
CA ASN A 211 -9.76 -72.93 4.50
C ASN A 211 -10.98 -72.97 5.43
N ILE A 212 -12.11 -72.50 4.91
CA ILE A 212 -13.42 -73.11 5.20
C ILE A 212 -13.75 -73.99 4.01
N THR A 213 -13.31 -75.25 4.04
CA THR A 213 -13.83 -76.31 3.17
C THR A 213 -15.22 -76.68 3.68
N GLY A 214 -16.20 -75.81 3.39
CA GLY A 214 -17.61 -76.05 3.67
C GLY A 214 -18.12 -77.18 2.78
N LYS A 215 -18.47 -78.29 3.42
CA LYS A 215 -19.13 -79.46 2.82
C LYS A 215 -20.45 -78.99 2.19
N VAL A 216 -20.52 -78.99 0.86
CA VAL A 216 -21.74 -78.68 0.11
C VAL A 216 -22.76 -79.79 0.40
N VAL A 217 -23.73 -79.51 1.26
CA VAL A 217 -24.89 -80.39 1.43
C VAL A 217 -25.85 -80.09 0.29
N GLY A 218 -26.00 -81.06 -0.62
CA GLY A 218 -26.75 -80.92 -1.85
C GLY A 218 -28.21 -80.53 -1.64
N LEU A 219 -28.66 -79.52 -2.38
CA LEU A 219 -30.07 -79.32 -2.67
C LEU A 219 -30.58 -80.55 -3.44
N LYS A 220 -31.40 -81.36 -2.78
CA LYS A 220 -32.30 -82.30 -3.48
C LYS A 220 -33.48 -81.49 -4.01
N SER A 221 -33.37 -81.08 -5.26
CA SER A 221 -34.51 -80.96 -6.17
C SER A 221 -34.87 -82.37 -6.65
N LEU A 222 -36.15 -82.75 -6.59
CA LEU A 222 -36.83 -83.64 -7.55
C LEU A 222 -38.30 -83.90 -7.14
N HIS A 223 -39.18 -83.46 -8.06
CA HIS A 223 -40.56 -83.87 -8.38
C HIS A 223 -41.70 -83.60 -7.41
#